data_AF-S5ZVU3-F1
#
_entry.id   AF-S5ZVU3-F1
#
_cell.length_a   1.000
_cell.length_b   1.000
_cell.length_c   1.000
_cell.angle_alpha   90.00
_cell.angle_beta   90.00
_cell.angle_gamma   90.00
#
_symmetry.space_group_name_H-M   'P 1'
#
loop_
_entity.id
_entity.type
_entity.pdbx_description
1 polymer ?
#
loop_
_entity_poly.entity_id
_entity_poly.type
_entity_poly.pdbx_seq_one_letter_code
_entity_poly.pdbx_strand_id
1 'polypeptide(L)'
;MKLDGWYSETGEQNDVVLFTRCNIARNISGFLFPLLISHIDSQEITSLLFSFFDTLEDSAYFKKIKLDAIDPLAVKLLEERGILFSKLPVEADKALVVHDNGSLYTGINMEDHINISSFAAGFDVHAALAPASDLEDRMQNKFVFSAVEDAGFITSDITGIGSGIKYSALCSLPGILLSNKLSSVVEFARECGLNVSGYYAANSKESIGFLFAISTGICAGGDETVQLAEFVSGVQNIIDRERSLRKSFAEENKLKTEDMIFRASAIFKYAKLMEFKEAADIIFKIKLGLNLNLIEGITHEQCNSMLFKIQMGHLAFLLLNDNMFDKSITESSIEECRANLIKDICSKIRIKE
;
A
#
# COMPACT_ATOMS: atom_id res chain seq x y z
N MET A 1 -8.85 -3.38 15.97
CA MET A 1 -8.01 -3.55 14.76
C MET A 1 -6.61 -3.80 15.27
N LYS A 2 -5.92 -4.86 14.84
CA LYS A 2 -4.52 -5.06 15.24
C LYS A 2 -3.68 -3.93 14.64
N LEU A 3 -2.79 -3.36 15.47
CA LEU A 3 -1.88 -2.26 15.07
C LEU A 3 -0.84 -2.74 14.05
N ASP A 4 -0.48 -4.02 14.12
CA ASP A 4 0.32 -4.70 13.11
C ASP A 4 -0.58 -5.39 12.08
N GLY A 5 -0.09 -5.48 10.85
CA GLY A 5 -0.76 -6.16 9.74
C GLY A 5 0.27 -6.73 8.76
N TRP A 6 -0.15 -6.92 7.52
CA TRP A 6 0.67 -7.49 6.44
C TRP A 6 2.04 -6.79 6.26
N TYR A 7 2.16 -5.50 6.56
CA TYR A 7 3.42 -4.75 6.44
C TYR A 7 4.48 -5.11 7.48
N SER A 8 4.14 -5.93 8.48
CA SER A 8 5.07 -6.41 9.51
C SER A 8 5.54 -7.85 9.27
N GLU A 9 5.10 -8.49 8.18
CA GLU A 9 5.44 -9.87 7.83
C GLU A 9 6.64 -9.95 6.90
N THR A 10 7.31 -11.11 6.91
CA THR A 10 8.37 -11.44 5.94
C THR A 10 7.74 -11.80 4.60
N GLY A 11 8.40 -11.39 3.51
CA GLY A 11 7.95 -11.60 2.15
C GLY A 11 9.12 -11.75 1.18
N GLU A 12 8.82 -12.27 -0.01
CA GLU A 12 9.83 -12.45 -1.05
C GLU A 12 10.37 -11.10 -1.55
N GLN A 13 11.67 -11.05 -1.83
CA GLN A 13 12.33 -9.85 -2.37
C GLN A 13 12.14 -8.58 -1.51
N ASN A 14 11.96 -8.78 -0.19
CA ASN A 14 11.78 -7.75 0.82
C ASN A 14 12.91 -6.70 0.87
N ASP A 15 14.06 -6.95 0.24
CA ASP A 15 15.14 -5.98 0.09
C ASP A 15 14.75 -4.80 -0.83
N VAL A 16 13.86 -5.04 -1.79
CA VAL A 16 13.36 -4.03 -2.74
C VAL A 16 11.86 -3.80 -2.57
N VAL A 17 11.03 -4.84 -2.53
CA VAL A 17 9.57 -4.70 -2.48
C VAL A 17 9.10 -4.72 -1.04
N LEU A 18 8.34 -3.70 -0.64
CA LEU A 18 7.75 -3.63 0.69
C LEU A 18 6.53 -4.52 0.77
N PHE A 19 5.65 -4.39 -0.22
CA PHE A 19 4.42 -5.15 -0.33
C PHE A 19 3.87 -5.15 -1.75
N THR A 20 2.98 -6.10 -1.98
CA THR A 20 2.17 -6.23 -3.18
C THR A 20 0.70 -6.09 -2.82
N ARG A 21 -0.07 -5.51 -3.72
CA ARG A 21 -1.50 -5.29 -3.58
C ARG A 21 -2.23 -5.67 -4.86
N CYS A 22 -3.32 -6.40 -4.71
CA CYS A 22 -4.31 -6.65 -5.75
C CYS A 22 -5.58 -5.83 -5.46
N ASN A 23 -6.13 -5.18 -6.48
CA ASN A 23 -7.43 -4.53 -6.43
C ASN A 23 -8.35 -5.12 -7.48
N ILE A 24 -9.61 -5.39 -7.11
CA ILE A 24 -10.65 -5.85 -8.02
C ILE A 24 -11.84 -4.90 -7.91
N ALA A 25 -12.24 -4.32 -9.03
CA ALA A 25 -13.37 -3.39 -9.13
C ALA A 25 -14.55 -4.06 -9.86
N ARG A 26 -15.75 -3.96 -9.27
CA ARG A 26 -17.00 -4.48 -9.86
C ARG A 26 -18.17 -3.52 -9.63
N ASN A 27 -19.01 -3.37 -10.65
CA ASN A 27 -20.32 -2.72 -10.54
C ASN A 27 -21.44 -3.74 -10.70
N ILE A 28 -22.44 -3.72 -9.82
CA ILE A 28 -23.65 -4.53 -9.93
C ILE A 28 -24.55 -4.01 -11.07
N SER A 29 -25.02 -4.90 -11.93
CA SER A 29 -25.92 -4.60 -13.05
C SER A 29 -27.30 -4.16 -12.55
N GLY A 30 -27.95 -3.24 -13.28
CA GLY A 30 -29.25 -2.67 -12.91
C GLY A 30 -29.18 -1.41 -12.06
N PHE A 31 -27.99 -0.99 -11.62
CA PHE A 31 -27.76 0.22 -10.84
C PHE A 31 -26.87 1.22 -11.59
N LEU A 32 -27.09 2.51 -11.37
CA LEU A 32 -26.15 3.56 -11.81
C LEU A 32 -24.87 3.48 -10.98
N PHE A 33 -23.72 3.81 -11.58
CA PHE A 33 -22.43 3.77 -10.90
C PHE A 33 -22.36 4.76 -9.73
N PRO A 34 -21.49 4.54 -8.72
CA PRO A 34 -21.51 5.28 -7.46
C PRO A 34 -21.48 6.80 -7.58
N LEU A 35 -20.81 7.34 -8.61
CA LEU A 35 -20.76 8.80 -8.81
C LEU A 35 -22.13 9.43 -9.09
N LEU A 36 -23.06 8.67 -9.68
CA LEU A 36 -24.40 9.12 -10.08
C LEU A 36 -25.53 8.33 -9.41
N ILE A 37 -25.20 7.43 -8.48
CA ILE A 37 -26.19 6.60 -7.79
C ILE A 37 -27.07 7.45 -6.88
N SER A 38 -28.34 7.06 -6.73
CA SER A 38 -29.21 7.68 -5.74
C SER A 38 -28.87 7.18 -4.33
N HIS A 39 -29.18 7.99 -3.31
CA HIS A 39 -29.01 7.56 -1.93
C HIS A 39 -29.80 6.27 -1.62
N ILE A 40 -31.02 6.12 -2.15
CA ILE A 40 -31.86 4.94 -1.93
C ILE A 40 -31.21 3.69 -2.53
N ASP A 41 -30.76 3.76 -3.79
CA ASP A 41 -30.13 2.64 -4.48
C ASP A 41 -28.80 2.25 -3.81
N SER A 42 -28.02 3.24 -3.36
CA SER A 42 -26.76 2.95 -2.64
C SER A 42 -27.01 2.27 -1.29
N GLN A 43 -28.08 2.61 -0.57
CA GLN A 43 -28.49 1.91 0.65
C GLN A 43 -28.91 0.47 0.36
N GLU A 44 -29.60 0.24 -0.76
CA GLU A 44 -29.95 -1.10 -1.21
C GLU A 44 -28.70 -1.94 -1.49
N ILE A 45 -27.75 -1.42 -2.27
CA ILE A 45 -26.46 -2.09 -2.55
C ILE A 45 -25.72 -2.42 -1.25
N THR A 46 -25.60 -1.46 -0.33
CA THR A 46 -24.95 -1.70 0.97
C THR A 46 -25.64 -2.79 1.77
N SER A 47 -26.97 -2.80 1.79
CA SER A 47 -27.76 -3.81 2.51
C SER A 47 -27.61 -5.21 1.89
N LEU A 48 -27.63 -5.30 0.56
CA LEU A 48 -27.43 -6.54 -0.19
C LEU A 48 -26.04 -7.12 0.08
N LEU A 49 -25.00 -6.30 0.00
CA LEU A 49 -23.62 -6.73 0.25
C LEU A 49 -23.39 -7.11 1.71
N PHE A 50 -23.94 -6.37 2.67
CA PHE A 50 -23.86 -6.74 4.08
C PHE A 50 -24.53 -8.08 4.38
N SER A 51 -25.68 -8.34 3.75
CA SER A 51 -26.39 -9.61 3.83
C SER A 51 -25.60 -10.73 3.18
N PHE A 52 -24.96 -10.48 2.03
CA PHE A 52 -24.05 -11.44 1.41
C PHE A 52 -22.94 -11.87 2.37
N PHE A 53 -22.25 -10.92 3.01
CA PHE A 53 -21.21 -11.24 4.00
C PHE A 53 -21.74 -12.03 5.20
N ASP A 54 -23.00 -11.86 5.61
CA ASP A 54 -23.62 -12.67 6.68
C ASP A 54 -23.88 -14.12 6.25
N THR A 55 -24.01 -14.39 4.95
CA THR A 55 -24.24 -15.75 4.44
C THR A 55 -22.97 -16.57 4.28
N LEU A 56 -21.79 -15.95 4.40
CA LEU A 56 -20.52 -16.64 4.25
C LEU A 56 -20.22 -17.51 5.47
N GLU A 57 -19.64 -18.68 5.25
CA GLU A 57 -19.23 -19.61 6.33
C GLU A 57 -18.19 -18.97 7.25
N ASP A 58 -17.35 -18.10 6.70
CA ASP A 58 -16.29 -17.33 7.35
C ASP A 58 -16.75 -15.91 7.77
N SER A 59 -18.07 -15.65 7.81
CA SER A 59 -18.67 -14.33 8.16
C SER A 59 -18.14 -13.72 9.46
N ALA A 60 -17.79 -14.55 10.47
CA ALA A 60 -17.26 -14.10 11.74
C ALA A 60 -15.92 -13.33 11.62
N TYR A 61 -15.18 -13.51 10.53
CA TYR A 61 -13.92 -12.82 10.26
C TYR A 61 -14.11 -11.47 9.56
N PHE A 62 -15.32 -11.16 9.10
CA PHE A 62 -15.61 -9.90 8.39
C PHE A 62 -16.29 -8.88 9.30
N LYS A 63 -15.63 -7.75 9.52
CA LYS A 63 -16.20 -6.60 10.23
C LYS A 63 -16.78 -5.59 9.24
N LYS A 64 -18.08 -5.33 9.37
CA LYS A 64 -18.82 -4.34 8.57
C LYS A 64 -18.82 -2.97 9.25
N ILE A 65 -18.53 -1.92 8.50
CA ILE A 65 -18.38 -0.55 9.01
C ILE A 65 -19.06 0.40 8.03
N LYS A 66 -20.01 1.21 8.50
CA LYS A 66 -20.53 2.34 7.71
C LYS A 66 -19.58 3.53 7.82
N LEU A 67 -19.28 4.19 6.71
CA LEU A 67 -18.30 5.29 6.70
C LEU A 67 -18.81 6.52 7.47
N ASP A 68 -20.11 6.81 7.44
CA ASP A 68 -20.66 7.95 8.18
C ASP A 68 -20.55 7.81 9.71
N ALA A 69 -20.31 6.58 10.20
CA ALA A 69 -20.17 6.27 11.61
C ALA A 69 -18.71 6.01 12.02
N ILE A 70 -17.73 6.17 11.12
CA ILE A 70 -16.33 5.90 11.43
C ILE A 70 -15.66 7.12 12.06
N ASP A 71 -14.89 6.86 13.12
CA ASP A 71 -14.09 7.89 13.78
C ASP A 71 -12.99 8.42 12.82
N PRO A 72 -12.68 9.74 12.83
CA PRO A 72 -11.67 10.33 11.94
C PRO A 72 -10.27 9.70 12.05
N LEU A 73 -9.85 9.27 13.25
CA LEU A 73 -8.58 8.57 13.43
C LEU A 73 -8.61 7.18 12.79
N ALA A 74 -9.75 6.48 12.87
CA ALA A 74 -9.93 5.21 12.19
C ALA A 74 -9.91 5.36 10.66
N VAL A 75 -10.52 6.41 10.09
CA VAL A 75 -10.34 6.77 8.67
C VAL A 75 -8.86 6.93 8.37
N LYS A 76 -8.14 7.69 9.20
CA LYS A 76 -6.72 7.94 8.98
C LYS A 76 -5.92 6.64 8.98
N LEU A 77 -6.10 5.76 9.95
CA LEU A 77 -5.42 4.46 9.99
C LEU A 77 -5.67 3.62 8.74
N LEU A 78 -6.89 3.66 8.18
CA LEU A 78 -7.24 2.94 6.96
C LEU A 78 -6.56 3.56 5.73
N GLU A 79 -6.48 4.89 5.63
CA GLU A 79 -5.70 5.59 4.60
C GLU A 79 -4.23 5.19 4.63
N GLU A 80 -3.64 5.19 5.83
CA GLU A 80 -2.23 4.89 6.04
C GLU A 80 -1.92 3.43 5.65
N ARG A 81 -2.91 2.52 5.77
CA ARG A 81 -2.84 1.12 5.30
C ARG A 81 -3.14 0.96 3.81
N GLY A 82 -3.34 2.05 3.07
CA GLY A 82 -3.51 2.05 1.62
C GLY A 82 -4.96 2.03 1.13
N ILE A 83 -5.96 2.13 2.01
CA ILE A 83 -7.36 2.26 1.58
C ILE A 83 -7.57 3.67 1.04
N LEU A 84 -8.13 3.76 -0.16
CA LEU A 84 -8.29 5.04 -0.86
C LEU A 84 -9.69 5.58 -0.59
N PHE A 85 -9.76 6.71 0.12
CA PHE A 85 -11.00 7.48 0.34
C PHE A 85 -11.03 8.77 -0.51
N SER A 86 -10.19 8.86 -1.54
CA SER A 86 -10.21 9.99 -2.47
C SER A 86 -11.39 9.86 -3.44
N LYS A 87 -12.00 11.00 -3.79
CA LYS A 87 -13.11 11.09 -4.77
C LYS A 87 -14.34 10.23 -4.43
N LEU A 88 -14.61 10.02 -3.14
CA LEU A 88 -15.82 9.32 -2.73
C LEU A 88 -17.10 10.04 -3.22
N PRO A 89 -18.13 9.29 -3.65
CA PRO A 89 -19.42 9.87 -4.00
C PRO A 89 -20.07 10.50 -2.77
N VAL A 90 -20.59 11.72 -2.93
CA VAL A 90 -21.13 12.51 -1.81
C VAL A 90 -22.39 11.88 -1.24
N GLU A 91 -23.36 11.59 -2.11
CA GLU A 91 -24.73 11.20 -1.73
C GLU A 91 -24.91 9.69 -1.47
N ALA A 92 -23.89 8.86 -1.73
CA ALA A 92 -24.03 7.41 -1.59
C ALA A 92 -23.84 6.93 -0.13
N ASP A 93 -24.60 5.92 0.30
CA ASP A 93 -24.38 5.17 1.54
C ASP A 93 -23.13 4.30 1.38
N LYS A 94 -22.03 4.77 1.97
CA LYS A 94 -20.69 4.17 1.83
C LYS A 94 -20.39 3.24 2.99
N ALA A 95 -19.79 2.10 2.69
CA ALA A 95 -19.37 1.15 3.70
C ALA A 95 -18.02 0.50 3.40
N LEU A 96 -17.43 -0.09 4.43
CA LEU A 96 -16.23 -0.88 4.36
C LEU A 96 -16.47 -2.21 5.08
N VAL A 97 -16.03 -3.30 4.47
CA VAL A 97 -15.93 -4.61 5.09
C VAL A 97 -14.46 -4.97 5.21
N VAL A 98 -14.03 -5.32 6.42
CA VAL A 98 -12.63 -5.58 6.75
C VAL A 98 -12.50 -6.98 7.29
N HIS A 99 -11.62 -7.78 6.69
CA HIS A 99 -11.26 -9.08 7.24
C HIS A 99 -10.34 -8.91 8.46
N ASP A 100 -10.49 -9.75 9.47
CA ASP A 100 -9.72 -9.70 10.72
C ASP A 100 -8.20 -9.90 10.56
N ASN A 101 -7.75 -10.53 9.47
CA ASN A 101 -6.35 -10.68 9.08
C ASN A 101 -5.71 -9.32 8.74
N GLY A 102 -6.53 -8.29 8.49
CA GLY A 102 -6.08 -6.93 8.21
C GLY A 102 -5.37 -6.78 6.86
N SER A 103 -5.52 -7.75 5.95
CA SER A 103 -4.95 -7.72 4.60
C SER A 103 -6.00 -7.85 3.49
N LEU A 104 -7.28 -8.06 3.82
CA LEU A 104 -8.39 -8.08 2.86
C LEU A 104 -9.46 -7.05 3.25
N TYR A 105 -9.87 -6.24 2.28
CA TYR A 105 -10.80 -5.14 2.43
C TYR A 105 -11.78 -5.13 1.26
N THR A 106 -13.02 -4.72 1.51
CA THR A 106 -14.02 -4.46 0.48
C THR A 106 -14.72 -3.14 0.75
N GLY A 107 -14.45 -2.15 -0.09
CA GLY A 107 -15.18 -0.89 -0.03
C GLY A 107 -16.44 -0.95 -0.89
N ILE A 108 -17.51 -0.40 -0.35
CA ILE A 108 -18.85 -0.43 -0.93
C ILE A 108 -19.27 1.00 -1.28
N ASN A 109 -19.76 1.19 -2.49
CA ASN A 109 -20.14 2.49 -3.06
C ASN A 109 -19.01 3.54 -2.96
N MET A 110 -17.77 3.13 -3.21
CA MET A 110 -16.63 4.05 -3.27
C MET A 110 -16.44 4.52 -4.71
N GLU A 111 -15.35 4.15 -5.39
CA GLU A 111 -15.19 4.43 -6.82
C GLU A 111 -16.14 3.55 -7.65
N ASP A 112 -16.20 2.26 -7.35
CA ASP A 112 -17.18 1.30 -7.88
C ASP A 112 -18.14 0.79 -6.78
N HIS A 113 -19.19 0.05 -7.15
CA HIS A 113 -20.09 -0.56 -6.15
C HIS A 113 -19.33 -1.48 -5.19
N ILE A 114 -18.36 -2.23 -5.71
CA ILE A 114 -17.54 -3.18 -4.99
C ILE A 114 -16.07 -2.93 -5.35
N ASN A 115 -15.24 -2.69 -4.33
CA ASN A 115 -13.81 -2.42 -4.47
C ASN A 115 -13.05 -3.34 -3.51
N ILE A 116 -12.59 -4.49 -4.00
CA ILE A 116 -11.85 -5.46 -3.20
C ILE A 116 -10.37 -5.06 -3.24
N SER A 117 -9.71 -5.01 -2.09
CA SER A 117 -8.27 -4.77 -1.97
C SER A 117 -7.66 -5.84 -1.09
N SER A 118 -6.62 -6.50 -1.59
CA SER A 118 -5.84 -7.45 -0.81
C SER A 118 -4.35 -7.18 -0.90
N PHE A 119 -3.63 -7.48 0.18
CA PHE A 119 -2.22 -7.13 0.39
C PHE A 119 -1.40 -8.34 0.82
N ALA A 120 -0.17 -8.42 0.33
CA ALA A 120 0.83 -9.40 0.74
C ALA A 120 2.19 -8.72 0.99
N ALA A 121 2.96 -9.22 1.96
CA ALA A 121 4.31 -8.73 2.23
C ALA A 121 5.26 -9.08 1.07
N GLY A 122 6.18 -8.17 0.75
CA GLY A 122 7.14 -8.39 -0.33
C GLY A 122 6.50 -8.48 -1.71
N PHE A 123 7.18 -9.16 -2.64
CA PHE A 123 6.75 -9.36 -4.01
C PHE A 123 6.03 -10.68 -4.22
N ASP A 124 4.82 -10.80 -3.65
CA ASP A 124 3.97 -11.98 -3.82
C ASP A 124 2.59 -11.57 -4.38
N VAL A 125 2.49 -11.58 -5.70
CA VAL A 125 1.26 -11.19 -6.40
C VAL A 125 0.18 -12.27 -6.27
N HIS A 126 0.58 -13.54 -6.17
CA HIS A 126 -0.37 -14.65 -6.04
C HIS A 126 -1.03 -14.66 -4.65
N ALA A 127 -0.26 -14.42 -3.58
CA ALA A 127 -0.82 -14.29 -2.23
C ALA A 127 -1.74 -13.07 -2.09
N ALA A 128 -1.48 -11.99 -2.83
CA ALA A 128 -2.40 -10.84 -2.87
C ALA A 128 -3.64 -11.11 -3.73
N LEU A 129 -3.53 -11.85 -4.84
CA LEU A 129 -4.65 -12.13 -5.73
C LEU A 129 -5.62 -13.17 -5.15
N ALA A 130 -5.11 -14.28 -4.61
CA ALA A 130 -5.92 -15.42 -4.20
C ALA A 130 -7.11 -15.08 -3.29
N PRO A 131 -6.94 -14.36 -2.16
CA PRO A 131 -8.07 -14.01 -1.29
C PRO A 131 -9.03 -12.98 -1.93
N ALA A 132 -8.55 -12.11 -2.81
CA ALA A 132 -9.40 -11.15 -3.51
C ALA A 132 -10.25 -11.83 -4.58
N SER A 133 -9.65 -12.73 -5.37
CA SER A 133 -10.34 -13.52 -6.40
C SER A 133 -11.37 -14.45 -5.78
N ASP A 134 -11.02 -15.18 -4.72
CA ASP A 134 -11.95 -16.09 -4.04
C ASP A 134 -13.18 -15.34 -3.48
N LEU A 135 -12.99 -14.13 -2.96
CA LEU A 135 -14.12 -13.31 -2.52
C LEU A 135 -14.98 -12.82 -3.70
N GLU A 136 -14.36 -12.44 -4.81
CA GLU A 136 -15.06 -12.00 -6.02
C GLU A 136 -15.86 -13.14 -6.67
N ASP A 137 -15.30 -14.35 -6.76
CA ASP A 137 -15.96 -15.55 -7.26
C ASP A 137 -17.21 -15.88 -6.43
N ARG A 138 -17.10 -15.79 -5.10
CA ARG A 138 -18.24 -15.95 -4.19
C ARG A 138 -19.32 -14.90 -4.44
N MET A 139 -18.95 -13.66 -4.74
CA MET A 139 -19.90 -12.59 -5.07
C MET A 139 -20.58 -12.80 -6.43
N GLN A 140 -19.86 -13.26 -7.46
CA GLN A 140 -20.44 -13.55 -8.79
C GLN A 140 -21.59 -14.56 -8.72
N ASN A 141 -21.55 -15.50 -7.78
CA ASN A 141 -22.63 -16.48 -7.57
C ASN A 141 -23.94 -15.85 -7.07
N LYS A 142 -23.91 -14.59 -6.60
CA LYS A 142 -25.06 -13.88 -6.02
C LYS A 142 -25.43 -12.61 -6.77
N PHE A 143 -24.46 -11.96 -7.41
CA PHE A 143 -24.64 -10.69 -8.09
C PHE A 143 -24.28 -10.82 -9.56
N VAL A 144 -25.10 -10.20 -10.42
CA VAL A 144 -24.76 -10.03 -11.84
C VAL A 144 -23.94 -8.76 -11.96
N PHE A 145 -22.67 -8.88 -12.34
CA PHE A 145 -21.82 -7.71 -12.57
C PHE A 145 -22.05 -7.10 -13.96
N SER A 146 -21.82 -5.79 -14.05
CA SER A 146 -21.88 -5.01 -15.28
C SER A 146 -20.67 -5.35 -16.14
N ALA A 147 -20.92 -6.01 -17.26
CA ALA A 147 -19.91 -6.41 -18.23
C ALA A 147 -20.45 -6.29 -19.66
N VAL A 148 -19.55 -6.05 -20.61
CA VAL A 148 -19.82 -6.00 -22.05
C VAL A 148 -18.92 -7.02 -22.74
N GLU A 149 -19.46 -7.80 -23.68
CA GLU A 149 -18.79 -8.94 -24.31
C GLU A 149 -17.37 -8.63 -24.79
N ASP A 150 -17.19 -7.53 -25.53
CA ASP A 150 -15.88 -7.14 -26.08
C ASP A 150 -15.01 -6.30 -25.13
N ALA A 151 -15.56 -5.80 -24.02
CA ALA A 151 -14.88 -4.85 -23.13
C ALA A 151 -14.64 -5.39 -21.71
N GLY A 152 -15.20 -6.54 -21.35
CA GLY A 152 -15.12 -7.10 -20.00
C GLY A 152 -15.97 -6.34 -18.97
N PHE A 153 -15.54 -6.35 -17.72
CA PHE A 153 -16.19 -5.64 -16.62
C PHE A 153 -16.07 -4.13 -16.80
N ILE A 154 -17.18 -3.42 -16.54
CA ILE A 154 -17.24 -1.97 -16.67
C ILE A 154 -17.09 -1.32 -15.29
N THR A 155 -16.07 -0.48 -15.17
CA THR A 155 -15.71 0.26 -13.95
C THR A 155 -15.90 1.77 -14.15
N SER A 156 -15.93 2.53 -13.05
CA SER A 156 -16.00 3.99 -13.07
C SER A 156 -14.74 4.64 -13.66
N ASP A 157 -13.56 4.03 -13.46
CA ASP A 157 -12.30 4.43 -14.08
C ASP A 157 -12.12 3.72 -15.44
N ILE A 158 -11.91 4.48 -16.51
CA ILE A 158 -11.70 3.94 -17.86
C ILE A 158 -10.49 3.00 -17.96
N THR A 159 -9.46 3.20 -17.13
CA THR A 159 -8.27 2.33 -17.09
C THR A 159 -8.54 1.00 -16.37
N GLY A 160 -9.65 0.92 -15.63
CA GLY A 160 -10.14 -0.30 -14.96
C GLY A 160 -11.00 -1.19 -15.84
N ILE A 161 -11.50 -0.71 -16.98
CA ILE A 161 -12.35 -1.50 -17.89
C ILE A 161 -11.56 -2.71 -18.41
N GLY A 162 -12.20 -3.87 -18.47
CA GLY A 162 -11.57 -5.15 -18.84
C GLY A 162 -11.69 -6.17 -17.71
N SER A 163 -10.56 -6.64 -17.19
CA SER A 163 -10.55 -7.53 -16.02
C SER A 163 -11.06 -6.84 -14.75
N GLY A 164 -10.95 -5.51 -14.65
CA GLY A 164 -11.15 -4.78 -13.40
C GLY A 164 -10.09 -5.08 -12.34
N ILE A 165 -9.00 -5.76 -12.69
CA ILE A 165 -7.94 -6.16 -11.77
C ILE A 165 -6.72 -5.25 -11.93
N LYS A 166 -6.31 -4.59 -10.86
CA LYS A 166 -5.10 -3.76 -10.81
C LYS A 166 -4.13 -4.30 -9.78
N TYR A 167 -2.92 -4.66 -10.23
CA TYR A 167 -1.81 -5.01 -9.36
C TYR A 167 -0.96 -3.78 -9.06
N SER A 168 -0.38 -3.75 -7.86
CA SER A 168 0.60 -2.73 -7.50
C SER A 168 1.63 -3.28 -6.50
N ALA A 169 2.85 -2.77 -6.57
CA ALA A 169 3.93 -3.08 -5.66
C ALA A 169 4.57 -1.77 -5.19
N LEU A 170 4.78 -1.61 -3.88
CA LEU A 170 5.54 -0.49 -3.34
C LEU A 170 7.01 -0.92 -3.20
N CYS A 171 7.90 -0.23 -3.88
CA CYS A 171 9.32 -0.59 -3.96
C CYS A 171 10.22 0.49 -3.37
N SER A 172 11.32 0.08 -2.74
CA SER A 172 12.46 0.94 -2.39
C SER A 172 13.51 0.85 -3.49
N LEU A 173 13.73 1.93 -4.23
CA LEU A 173 14.58 2.01 -5.42
C LEU A 173 15.78 2.98 -5.26
N PRO A 174 16.61 2.86 -4.21
CA PRO A 174 17.74 3.76 -3.98
C PRO A 174 18.78 3.72 -5.11
N GLY A 175 19.13 2.54 -5.63
CA GLY A 175 20.11 2.38 -6.70
C GLY A 175 19.70 3.11 -7.98
N ILE A 176 18.43 2.98 -8.37
CA ILE A 176 17.85 3.69 -9.52
C ILE A 176 17.87 5.21 -9.29
N LEU A 177 17.48 5.69 -8.11
CA LEU A 177 17.41 7.11 -7.82
C LEU A 177 18.81 7.75 -7.73
N LEU A 178 19.71 7.15 -6.97
CA LEU A 178 21.08 7.63 -6.76
C LEU A 178 21.91 7.60 -8.05
N SER A 179 21.62 6.67 -8.95
CA SER A 179 22.26 6.57 -10.28
C SER A 179 21.59 7.44 -11.35
N ASN A 180 20.58 8.26 -10.99
CA ASN A 180 19.80 9.09 -11.90
C ASN A 180 19.17 8.30 -13.06
N LYS A 181 18.71 7.07 -12.81
CA LYS A 181 18.11 6.19 -13.84
C LYS A 181 16.58 6.13 -13.81
N LEU A 182 15.92 6.89 -12.92
CA LEU A 182 14.47 6.87 -12.77
C LEU A 182 13.72 7.09 -14.10
N SER A 183 14.10 8.09 -14.90
CA SER A 183 13.42 8.35 -16.19
C SER A 183 13.45 7.14 -17.12
N SER A 184 14.59 6.45 -17.24
CA SER A 184 14.72 5.26 -18.08
C SER A 184 13.97 4.04 -17.52
N VAL A 185 13.70 4.01 -16.21
CA VAL A 185 12.87 2.97 -15.59
C VAL A 185 11.39 3.26 -15.82
N VAL A 186 10.99 4.52 -15.73
CA VAL A 186 9.62 4.96 -16.07
C VAL A 186 9.29 4.66 -17.54
N GLU A 187 10.23 4.92 -18.46
CA GLU A 187 10.08 4.60 -19.88
C GLU A 187 9.92 3.09 -20.11
N PHE A 188 10.78 2.28 -19.52
CA PHE A 188 10.69 0.81 -19.57
C PHE A 188 9.37 0.29 -18.98
N ALA A 189 8.97 0.79 -17.82
CA ALA A 189 7.72 0.40 -17.18
C ALA A 189 6.53 0.69 -18.09
N ARG A 190 6.49 1.88 -18.72
CA ARG A 190 5.43 2.26 -19.66
C ARG A 190 5.39 1.34 -20.88
N GLU A 191 6.54 0.90 -21.40
CA GLU A 191 6.61 -0.08 -22.50
C GLU A 191 6.04 -1.46 -22.10
N CYS A 192 6.14 -1.81 -20.81
CA CYS A 192 5.54 -3.01 -20.24
C CYS A 192 4.06 -2.81 -19.80
N GLY A 193 3.43 -1.69 -20.14
CA GLY A 193 2.06 -1.40 -19.69
C GLY A 193 1.93 -1.06 -18.20
N LEU A 194 3.04 -0.70 -17.54
CA LEU A 194 3.11 -0.35 -16.12
C LEU A 194 3.25 1.16 -15.91
N ASN A 195 2.76 1.61 -14.77
CA ASN A 195 2.93 2.97 -14.26
C ASN A 195 3.91 2.98 -13.09
N VAL A 196 4.73 4.02 -13.01
CA VAL A 196 5.62 4.28 -11.87
C VAL A 196 5.29 5.66 -11.30
N SER A 197 4.94 5.70 -10.01
CA SER A 197 4.63 6.94 -9.29
C SER A 197 5.40 7.02 -7.97
N GLY A 198 5.73 8.24 -7.55
CA GLY A 198 6.34 8.46 -6.25
C GLY A 198 5.35 8.24 -5.11
N TYR A 199 5.84 7.74 -3.99
CA TYR A 199 5.01 7.55 -2.80
C TYR A 199 4.61 8.92 -2.20
N TYR A 200 3.34 9.07 -1.82
CA TYR A 200 2.68 10.33 -1.43
C TYR A 200 2.52 11.42 -2.51
N ALA A 201 2.94 11.17 -3.74
CA ALA A 201 2.73 12.09 -4.85
C ALA A 201 2.12 11.34 -6.03
N ALA A 202 0.81 11.07 -5.93
CA ALA A 202 0.07 10.41 -7.00
C ALA A 202 0.29 11.19 -8.31
N ASN A 203 0.63 10.46 -9.38
CA ASN A 203 0.93 11.02 -10.71
C ASN A 203 2.15 11.96 -10.76
N SER A 204 3.04 11.93 -9.76
CA SER A 204 4.31 12.66 -9.74
C SER A 204 5.50 11.70 -9.59
N LYS A 205 6.68 12.19 -9.98
CA LYS A 205 7.97 11.50 -9.76
C LYS A 205 8.61 11.89 -8.42
N GLU A 206 8.09 12.93 -7.76
CA GLU A 206 8.52 13.30 -6.42
C GLU A 206 8.13 12.20 -5.45
N SER A 207 9.04 11.82 -4.57
CA SER A 207 8.77 10.77 -3.60
C SER A 207 9.43 11.05 -2.27
N ILE A 208 8.86 10.46 -1.22
CA ILE A 208 9.46 10.41 0.10
C ILE A 208 10.51 9.29 0.13
N GLY A 209 11.76 9.67 0.42
CA GLY A 209 12.89 8.74 0.46
C GLY A 209 13.13 8.09 -0.91
N PHE A 210 13.20 6.76 -0.91
CA PHE A 210 13.48 5.96 -2.12
C PHE A 210 12.25 5.19 -2.62
N LEU A 211 11.03 5.60 -2.26
CA LEU A 211 9.84 4.79 -2.44
C LEU A 211 9.12 5.06 -3.77
N PHE A 212 8.73 4.02 -4.49
CA PHE A 212 7.97 4.18 -5.73
C PHE A 212 6.91 3.08 -5.83
N ALA A 213 5.69 3.46 -6.18
CA ALA A 213 4.63 2.52 -6.50
C ALA A 213 4.73 2.15 -7.98
N ILE A 214 4.80 0.86 -8.26
CA ILE A 214 4.71 0.29 -9.60
C ILE A 214 3.33 -0.35 -9.70
N SER A 215 2.56 -0.05 -10.75
CA SER A 215 1.18 -0.52 -10.89
C SER A 215 0.83 -0.86 -12.32
N THR A 216 -0.16 -1.73 -12.52
CA THR A 216 -0.76 -1.98 -13.83
C THR A 216 -1.35 -0.69 -14.39
N GLY A 217 -1.08 -0.40 -15.66
CA GLY A 217 -1.53 0.82 -16.31
C GLY A 217 -2.97 0.77 -16.81
N ILE A 218 -3.35 -0.31 -17.48
CA ILE A 218 -4.65 -0.52 -18.10
C ILE A 218 -5.08 -1.98 -17.86
N CYS A 219 -6.37 -2.21 -17.62
CA CYS A 219 -6.93 -3.55 -17.36
C CYS A 219 -7.60 -4.18 -18.60
N ALA A 220 -7.60 -3.46 -19.72
CA ALA A 220 -8.14 -3.89 -20.99
C ALA A 220 -7.10 -4.66 -21.80
N GLY A 221 -7.57 -5.70 -22.52
CA GLY A 221 -6.75 -6.52 -23.40
C GLY A 221 -6.06 -7.68 -22.68
N GLY A 222 -6.05 -8.83 -23.34
CA GLY A 222 -5.50 -10.08 -22.81
C GLY A 222 -6.42 -10.76 -21.79
N ASP A 223 -6.07 -12.00 -21.44
CA ASP A 223 -6.66 -12.69 -20.30
C ASP A 223 -5.99 -12.24 -18.98
N GLU A 224 -6.65 -12.50 -17.84
CA GLU A 224 -6.15 -12.12 -16.51
C GLU A 224 -4.79 -12.77 -16.16
N THR A 225 -4.50 -13.93 -16.75
CA THR A 225 -3.24 -14.66 -16.53
C THR A 225 -2.07 -13.97 -17.24
N VAL A 226 -2.30 -13.46 -18.45
CA VAL A 226 -1.34 -12.65 -19.22
C VAL A 226 -1.06 -11.34 -18.49
N GLN A 227 -2.11 -10.64 -18.02
CA GLN A 227 -1.94 -9.40 -17.26
C GLN A 227 -1.11 -9.60 -15.98
N LEU A 228 -1.37 -10.70 -15.26
CA LEU A 228 -0.58 -11.09 -14.10
C LEU A 228 0.89 -11.37 -14.49
N ALA A 229 1.12 -12.15 -15.54
CA ALA A 229 2.47 -12.49 -15.99
C ALA A 229 3.27 -11.26 -16.46
N GLU A 230 2.64 -10.32 -17.17
CA GLU A 230 3.24 -9.06 -17.60
C GLU A 230 3.63 -8.18 -16.40
N PHE A 231 2.74 -8.05 -15.41
CA PHE A 231 3.03 -7.33 -14.19
C PHE A 231 4.20 -7.97 -13.43
N VAL A 232 4.16 -9.29 -13.24
CA VAL A 232 5.23 -10.03 -12.55
C VAL A 232 6.57 -9.84 -13.25
N SER A 233 6.61 -10.03 -14.57
CA SER A 233 7.82 -9.89 -15.38
C SER A 233 8.37 -8.47 -15.36
N GLY A 234 7.51 -7.46 -15.53
CA GLY A 234 7.91 -6.06 -15.56
C GLY A 234 8.47 -5.58 -14.23
N VAL A 235 7.82 -5.94 -13.11
CA VAL A 235 8.32 -5.60 -11.77
C VAL A 235 9.61 -6.37 -11.45
N GLN A 236 9.73 -7.64 -11.84
CA GLN A 236 10.96 -8.41 -11.63
C GLN A 236 12.17 -7.76 -12.33
N ASN A 237 12.00 -7.30 -13.58
CA ASN A 237 13.05 -6.58 -14.29
C ASN A 237 13.47 -5.29 -13.57
N ILE A 238 12.52 -4.57 -12.98
CA ILE A 238 12.82 -3.36 -12.20
C ILE A 238 13.59 -3.70 -10.93
N ILE A 239 13.24 -4.80 -10.24
CA ILE A 239 13.94 -5.28 -9.05
C ILE A 239 15.39 -5.65 -9.38
N ASP A 240 15.62 -6.39 -10.47
CA ASP A 240 16.95 -6.81 -10.88
C ASP A 240 17.82 -5.60 -11.27
N ARG A 241 17.23 -4.63 -11.97
CA ARG A 241 17.89 -3.37 -12.31
C ARG A 241 18.24 -2.53 -11.09
N GLU A 242 17.34 -2.46 -10.10
CA GLU A 242 17.60 -1.81 -8.82
C GLU A 242 18.79 -2.44 -8.11
N ARG A 243 18.80 -3.78 -7.97
CA ARG A 243 19.90 -4.49 -7.31
C ARG A 243 21.24 -4.27 -8.01
N SER A 244 21.26 -4.32 -9.34
CA SER A 244 22.46 -4.06 -10.13
C SER A 244 22.97 -2.63 -9.92
N LEU A 245 22.11 -1.63 -10.06
CA LEU A 245 22.48 -0.22 -9.93
C LEU A 245 22.89 0.12 -8.49
N ARG A 246 22.21 -0.45 -7.49
CA ARG A 246 22.53 -0.28 -6.07
C ARG A 246 23.95 -0.75 -5.76
N LYS A 247 24.32 -1.92 -6.28
CA LYS A 247 25.67 -2.48 -6.09
C LYS A 247 26.72 -1.63 -6.79
N SER A 248 26.56 -1.34 -8.09
CA SER A 248 27.51 -0.54 -8.86
C SER A 248 27.69 0.87 -8.28
N PHE A 249 26.59 1.52 -7.88
CA PHE A 249 26.66 2.85 -7.25
C PHE A 249 27.46 2.82 -5.96
N ALA A 250 27.24 1.81 -5.10
CA ALA A 250 27.95 1.68 -3.83
C ALA A 250 29.44 1.39 -4.02
N GLU A 251 29.82 0.60 -5.03
CA GLU A 251 31.22 0.31 -5.38
C GLU A 251 31.94 1.56 -5.89
N GLU A 252 31.30 2.33 -6.78
CA GLU A 252 31.85 3.56 -7.35
C GLU A 252 31.87 4.74 -6.36
N ASN A 253 30.93 4.76 -5.41
CA ASN A 253 30.70 5.89 -4.50
C ASN A 253 30.78 5.45 -3.02
N LYS A 254 31.74 4.58 -2.68
CA LYS A 254 31.83 3.94 -1.35
C LYS A 254 31.73 4.93 -0.18
N LEU A 255 32.64 5.90 -0.11
CA LEU A 255 32.67 6.88 0.99
C LEU A 255 31.38 7.71 1.09
N LYS A 256 30.81 8.10 -0.06
CA LYS A 256 29.56 8.87 -0.09
C LYS A 256 28.37 8.04 0.40
N THR A 257 28.35 6.75 0.06
CA THR A 257 27.32 5.80 0.47
C THR A 257 27.40 5.55 1.98
N GLU A 258 28.60 5.28 2.50
CA GLU A 258 28.87 5.12 3.92
C GLU A 258 28.49 6.39 4.71
N ASP A 259 28.95 7.57 4.30
CA ASP A 259 28.62 8.85 4.97
C ASP A 259 27.10 9.07 5.04
N MET A 260 26.38 8.85 3.93
CA MET A 260 24.92 9.00 3.91
C MET A 260 24.22 8.08 4.92
N ILE A 261 24.62 6.81 4.99
CA ILE A 261 24.01 5.82 5.90
C ILE A 261 24.38 6.11 7.35
N PHE A 262 25.64 6.47 7.62
CA PHE A 262 26.10 6.74 8.98
C PHE A 262 25.55 8.05 9.53
N ARG A 263 25.37 9.08 8.68
CA ARG A 263 24.68 10.32 9.06
C ARG A 263 23.21 10.06 9.37
N ALA A 264 22.51 9.28 8.54
CA ALA A 264 21.15 8.85 8.85
C ALA A 264 21.10 8.12 10.20
N SER A 265 22.12 7.30 10.48
CA SER A 265 22.24 6.57 11.75
C SER A 265 22.47 7.47 12.97
N ALA A 266 23.27 8.52 12.81
CA ALA A 266 23.51 9.51 13.84
C ALA A 266 22.26 10.36 14.14
N ILE A 267 21.52 10.78 13.11
CA ILE A 267 20.34 11.64 13.27
C ILE A 267 19.28 10.93 14.13
N PHE A 268 18.90 9.70 13.79
CA PHE A 268 17.84 9.02 14.56
C PHE A 268 18.23 8.85 16.03
N LYS A 269 19.51 8.62 16.32
CA LYS A 269 20.00 8.35 17.68
C LYS A 269 19.77 9.52 18.63
N TYR A 270 19.82 10.75 18.11
CA TYR A 270 19.74 11.97 18.92
C TYR A 270 18.47 12.79 18.71
N ALA A 271 17.80 12.68 17.56
CA ALA A 271 16.63 13.49 17.19
C ALA A 271 15.53 13.47 18.26
N LYS A 272 15.01 14.62 18.68
CA LYS A 272 13.95 14.71 19.70
C LYS A 272 12.55 14.91 19.11
N LEU A 273 12.50 15.54 17.94
CA LEU A 273 11.33 15.73 17.12
C LEU A 273 11.71 15.28 15.71
N MET A 274 10.78 14.69 14.98
CA MET A 274 11.03 14.23 13.62
C MET A 274 9.75 14.29 12.81
N GLU A 275 9.80 14.95 11.64
CA GLU A 275 8.70 14.96 10.69
C GLU A 275 8.57 13.60 9.99
N PHE A 276 7.39 13.30 9.44
CA PHE A 276 7.14 12.05 8.73
C PHE A 276 8.08 11.84 7.53
N LYS A 277 8.28 12.89 6.70
CA LYS A 277 9.12 12.80 5.49
C LYS A 277 10.58 12.52 5.84
N GLU A 278 11.10 13.20 6.86
CA GLU A 278 12.46 13.00 7.37
C GLU A 278 12.61 11.57 7.92
N ALA A 279 11.67 11.13 8.75
CA ALA A 279 11.68 9.80 9.34
C ALA A 279 11.69 8.69 8.28
N ALA A 280 10.82 8.79 7.28
CA ALA A 280 10.76 7.82 6.19
C ALA A 280 12.09 7.81 5.39
N ASP A 281 12.62 8.98 5.04
CA ASP A 281 13.92 9.08 4.35
C ASP A 281 15.06 8.43 5.15
N ILE A 282 15.14 8.66 6.47
CA ILE A 282 16.12 8.01 7.35
C ILE A 282 15.94 6.49 7.35
N ILE A 283 14.71 5.99 7.55
CA ILE A 283 14.43 4.54 7.58
C ILE A 283 14.84 3.86 6.26
N PHE A 284 14.60 4.47 5.11
CA PHE A 284 14.99 3.86 3.82
C PHE A 284 16.47 4.03 3.48
N LYS A 285 17.18 5.00 4.06
CA LYS A 285 18.66 5.03 4.08
C LYS A 285 19.23 3.93 4.97
N ILE A 286 18.62 3.66 6.12
CA ILE A 286 18.96 2.54 6.99
C ILE A 286 18.72 1.22 6.26
N LYS A 287 17.57 1.05 5.60
CA LYS A 287 17.28 -0.13 4.76
C LYS A 287 18.32 -0.32 3.66
N LEU A 288 18.76 0.77 3.00
CA LEU A 288 19.85 0.70 2.03
C LEU A 288 21.16 0.21 2.68
N GLY A 289 21.51 0.68 3.87
CA GLY A 289 22.67 0.17 4.60
C GLY A 289 22.57 -1.31 4.93
N LEU A 290 21.38 -1.79 5.31
CA LEU A 290 21.12 -3.21 5.53
C LEU A 290 21.32 -4.01 4.24
N ASN A 291 20.76 -3.53 3.12
CA ASN A 291 20.89 -4.14 1.80
C ASN A 291 22.33 -4.20 1.28
N LEU A 292 23.16 -3.23 1.67
CA LEU A 292 24.58 -3.17 1.32
C LEU A 292 25.49 -3.87 2.33
N ASN A 293 24.91 -4.49 3.36
CA ASN A 293 25.65 -5.13 4.45
C ASN A 293 26.63 -4.18 5.17
N LEU A 294 26.27 -2.89 5.27
CA LEU A 294 27.02 -1.86 6.01
C LEU A 294 26.54 -1.72 7.46
N ILE A 295 25.32 -2.18 7.73
CA ILE A 295 24.74 -2.21 9.07
C ILE A 295 24.06 -3.56 9.34
N GLU A 296 23.83 -3.86 10.61
CA GLU A 296 23.05 -4.99 11.10
C GLU A 296 22.20 -4.60 12.31
N GLY A 297 21.40 -5.54 12.83
CA GLY A 297 20.58 -5.34 14.03
C GLY A 297 19.15 -4.87 13.77
N ILE A 298 18.79 -4.70 12.49
CA ILE A 298 17.44 -4.42 12.01
C ILE A 298 17.13 -5.34 10.82
N THR A 299 15.87 -5.71 10.65
CA THR A 299 15.36 -6.56 9.57
C THR A 299 14.64 -5.75 8.49
N HIS A 300 14.45 -6.33 7.30
CA HIS A 300 13.73 -5.66 6.22
C HIS A 300 12.27 -5.36 6.59
N GLU A 301 11.63 -6.27 7.30
CA GLU A 301 10.25 -6.18 7.79
C GLU A 301 10.11 -5.04 8.81
N GLN A 302 11.10 -4.90 9.69
CA GLN A 302 11.14 -3.77 10.62
C GLN A 302 11.26 -2.45 9.86
N CYS A 303 12.12 -2.34 8.86
CA CYS A 303 12.17 -1.12 8.02
C CYS A 303 10.84 -0.88 7.28
N ASN A 304 10.23 -1.91 6.72
CA ASN A 304 8.99 -1.81 5.94
C ASN A 304 7.81 -1.38 6.83
N SER A 305 7.61 -2.04 7.97
CA SER A 305 6.56 -1.72 8.92
C SER A 305 6.68 -0.30 9.49
N MET A 306 7.91 0.20 9.64
CA MET A 306 8.14 1.57 10.11
C MET A 306 7.52 2.62 9.22
N LEU A 307 7.42 2.40 7.90
CA LEU A 307 6.74 3.33 6.99
C LEU A 307 5.29 3.61 7.41
N PHE A 308 4.63 2.63 8.02
CA PHE A 308 3.24 2.73 8.50
C PHE A 308 3.21 3.23 9.94
N LYS A 309 4.03 2.63 10.82
CA LYS A 309 4.01 2.93 12.26
C LYS A 309 4.42 4.36 12.61
N ILE A 310 5.22 5.02 11.77
CA ILE A 310 5.63 6.41 11.97
C ILE A 310 4.61 7.43 11.43
N GLN A 311 3.50 6.99 10.84
CA GLN A 311 2.48 7.90 10.33
C GLN A 311 1.60 8.46 11.45
N MET A 312 0.91 9.56 11.17
CA MET A 312 0.19 10.33 12.18
C MET A 312 -0.92 9.50 12.84
N GLY A 313 -1.72 8.78 12.06
CA GLY A 313 -2.82 7.96 12.55
C GLY A 313 -2.33 6.82 13.45
N HIS A 314 -1.29 6.10 13.03
CA HIS A 314 -0.68 5.04 13.83
C HIS A 314 -0.13 5.57 15.16
N LEU A 315 0.59 6.70 15.13
CA LEU A 315 1.15 7.31 16.34
C LEU A 315 0.07 7.86 17.27
N ALA A 316 -0.94 8.55 16.73
CA ALA A 316 -2.06 9.06 17.51
C ALA A 316 -2.84 7.92 18.17
N PHE A 317 -3.06 6.82 17.46
CA PHE A 317 -3.70 5.62 18.02
C PHE A 317 -2.85 4.99 19.13
N LEU A 318 -1.52 4.91 18.97
CA LEU A 318 -0.62 4.44 20.03
C LEU A 318 -0.73 5.34 21.28
N LEU A 319 -0.63 6.65 21.12
CA LEU A 319 -0.68 7.62 22.22
C LEU A 319 -1.98 7.52 23.03
N LEU A 320 -3.13 7.32 22.36
CA LEU A 320 -4.43 7.22 23.03
C LEU A 320 -4.64 5.91 23.80
N ASN A 321 -4.05 4.81 23.33
CA ASN A 321 -4.27 3.50 23.94
C ASN A 321 -3.25 3.15 25.02
N ASP A 322 -2.04 3.70 24.96
CA ASP A 322 -0.95 3.26 25.84
C ASP A 322 -0.92 4.04 27.17
N ASN A 323 -1.81 5.04 27.37
CA ASN A 323 -1.79 5.97 28.52
C ASN A 323 -0.41 6.60 28.80
N MET A 324 0.57 6.44 27.90
CA MET A 324 1.97 6.83 28.08
C MET A 324 2.15 8.35 28.02
N PHE A 325 1.15 9.06 27.50
CA PHE A 325 1.16 10.50 27.37
C PHE A 325 -0.16 11.07 27.89
N ASP A 326 -0.11 11.65 29.08
CA ASP A 326 -1.16 12.47 29.71
C ASP A 326 -1.37 13.83 28.97
N LYS A 327 -0.88 13.93 27.73
CA LYS A 327 -0.85 15.15 26.91
C LYS A 327 -1.89 15.05 25.82
N SER A 328 -2.51 16.18 25.50
CA SER A 328 -3.29 16.33 24.28
C SER A 328 -2.48 15.91 23.05
N ILE A 329 -3.14 15.28 22.08
CA ILE A 329 -2.52 15.02 20.77
C ILE A 329 -2.24 16.37 20.13
N THR A 330 -0.96 16.67 19.93
CA THR A 330 -0.45 17.86 19.27
C THR A 330 0.55 17.43 18.22
N GLU A 331 0.85 18.29 17.26
CA GLU A 331 1.87 18.02 16.25
C GLU A 331 3.22 17.66 16.89
N SER A 332 3.64 18.43 17.91
CA SER A 332 4.88 18.17 18.64
C SER A 332 4.88 16.83 19.40
N SER A 333 3.76 16.40 19.98
CA SER A 333 3.70 15.09 20.65
C SER A 333 3.75 13.93 19.66
N ILE A 334 3.19 14.09 18.45
CA ILE A 334 3.31 13.12 17.36
C ILE A 334 4.76 13.03 16.86
N GLU A 335 5.44 14.17 16.66
CA GLU A 335 6.85 14.19 16.26
C GLU A 335 7.79 13.62 17.33
N GLU A 336 7.53 13.90 18.61
CA GLU A 336 8.27 13.32 19.73
C GLU A 336 8.07 11.79 19.77
N CYS A 337 6.83 11.33 19.66
CA CYS A 337 6.50 9.90 19.60
C CYS A 337 7.19 9.22 18.41
N ARG A 338 7.17 9.86 17.23
CA ARG A 338 7.86 9.38 16.02
C ARG A 338 9.36 9.20 16.27
N ALA A 339 10.01 10.23 16.81
CA ALA A 339 11.44 10.20 17.08
C ALA A 339 11.81 9.09 18.08
N ASN A 340 11.01 8.90 19.14
CA ASN A 340 11.22 7.84 20.12
C ASN A 340 11.02 6.44 19.52
N LEU A 341 9.97 6.22 18.72
CA LEU A 341 9.73 4.93 18.07
C LEU A 341 10.89 4.53 17.15
N ILE A 342 11.41 5.49 16.38
CA ILE A 342 12.57 5.25 15.50
C ILE A 342 13.82 4.96 16.32
N LYS A 343 14.06 5.67 17.43
CA LYS A 343 15.19 5.36 18.32
C LYS A 343 15.11 3.96 18.88
N ASP A 344 13.94 3.53 19.33
CA ASP A 344 13.75 2.25 19.96
C ASP A 344 14.05 1.11 18.99
N ILE A 345 13.50 1.19 17.77
CA ILE A 345 13.75 0.15 16.76
C ILE A 345 15.20 0.17 16.27
N CYS A 346 15.77 1.36 16.09
CA CYS A 346 17.12 1.52 15.57
C CYS A 346 18.21 1.42 16.66
N SER A 347 17.86 1.32 17.94
CA SER A 347 18.81 1.17 19.05
C SER A 347 19.71 -0.06 18.93
N LYS A 348 19.22 -1.07 18.21
CA LYS A 348 19.91 -2.33 17.94
C LYS A 348 20.89 -2.24 16.77
N ILE A 349 20.84 -1.15 15.99
CA ILE A 349 21.65 -1.00 14.79
C ILE A 349 23.13 -0.87 15.13
N ARG A 350 23.95 -1.61 14.41
CA ARG A 350 25.42 -1.54 14.48
C ARG A 350 25.98 -1.34 13.08
N ILE A 351 26.99 -0.49 12.97
CA ILE A 351 27.77 -0.33 11.75
C ILE A 351 28.76 -1.49 11.69
N LYS A 352 28.86 -2.15 10.53
CA LYS A 352 29.87 -3.19 10.29
C LYS A 352 31.20 -2.51 9.96
N GLU A 353 32.25 -2.89 10.69
CA GLU A 353 33.63 -2.45 10.46
C GLU A 353 34.29 -3.15 9.26
#